data_AF-A0AAE3YFU4-F1
#
_entry.id   AF-A0AAE3YFU4-F1
#
_cell.length_a   1.000
_cell.length_b   1.000
_cell.length_c   1.000
_cell.angle_alpha   90.00
_cell.angle_beta   90.00
_cell.angle_gamma   90.00
#
_symmetry.space_group_name_H-M   'P 1'
#
loop_
_entity.id
_entity.type
_entity.pdbx_description
1 polymer ?
#
loop_
_entity_poly.entity_id
_entity_poly.type
_entity_poly.pdbx_seq_one_letter_code
_entity_poly.pdbx_strand_id
1 'polypeptide(L)'
;MSSHSALRLDIQALRAFAVASVVMGHVWPYRLTGGYVGVDVFFVISGFLITSHLAKELDERGRIDLPAFYARRVRRLLPAALLVLAASMLLVWAFLPVSAWERNAQEVTGAALFAENWILAHNAVDYSASQANATVAQHYWSLSVEEQFYLLWPLFIWGLVAGAAFLHKRRGGMLRPRSETWINTNRGLYAAAGLGILITLPLSQFWVESTPQAAYFLTPGRLWEFAVGALVAALARAAARTRPVRVGAPLQGAVSLAGWGVLAAVSFLYSEETDFPGYAAVLPVAATALLILAGSV
;
A
#
# COMPACT_ATOMS: atom_id res chain seq x y z
N MET A 1 27.28 12.77 -19.10
CA MET A 1 27.29 11.97 -17.85
C MET A 1 25.84 11.62 -17.52
N SER A 2 25.43 10.39 -17.79
CA SER A 2 24.10 9.89 -17.47
C SER A 2 23.88 9.96 -15.97
N SER A 3 22.90 10.74 -15.52
CA SER A 3 22.47 10.74 -14.14
C SER A 3 21.92 9.35 -13.80
N HIS A 4 22.74 8.50 -13.20
CA HIS A 4 22.22 7.34 -12.48
C HIS A 4 21.24 7.88 -11.45
N SER A 5 19.95 7.55 -11.61
CA SER A 5 18.96 7.81 -10.58
C SER A 5 19.51 7.18 -9.31
N ALA A 6 19.86 7.98 -8.30
CA ALA A 6 20.40 7.47 -7.06
C ALA A 6 19.44 6.39 -6.52
N LEU A 7 19.96 5.18 -6.35
CA LEU A 7 19.17 4.05 -5.90
C LEU A 7 18.66 4.35 -4.50
N ARG A 8 17.34 4.38 -4.31
CA ARG A 8 16.73 4.55 -2.98
C ARG A 8 16.86 3.27 -2.17
N LEU A 9 18.04 3.09 -1.58
CA LEU A 9 18.40 1.96 -0.72
C LEU A 9 17.50 1.86 0.51
N ASP A 10 17.03 3.00 1.02
CA ASP A 10 16.07 3.09 2.11
C ASP A 10 14.74 2.37 1.79
N ILE A 11 14.17 2.60 0.60
CA ILE A 11 12.96 1.91 0.14
C ILE A 11 13.22 0.42 -0.08
N GLN A 12 14.40 0.06 -0.57
CA GLN A 12 14.76 -1.35 -0.75
C GLN A 12 14.90 -2.08 0.58
N ALA A 13 15.52 -1.42 1.58
CA ALA A 13 15.63 -1.96 2.93
C ALA A 13 14.25 -2.15 3.57
N LEU A 14 13.35 -1.17 3.46
CA LEU A 14 11.98 -1.29 3.95
C LEU A 14 11.21 -2.43 3.28
N ARG A 15 11.35 -2.61 1.96
CA ARG A 15 10.75 -3.76 1.25
C ARG A 15 11.34 -5.09 1.70
N ALA A 16 12.67 -5.16 1.84
CA ALA A 16 13.35 -6.37 2.28
C ALA A 16 12.86 -6.77 3.69
N PHE A 17 12.78 -5.79 4.60
CA PHE A 17 12.19 -5.97 5.91
C PHE A 17 10.74 -6.46 5.82
N ALA A 18 9.90 -5.78 5.04
CA ALA A 18 8.49 -6.12 4.90
C ALA A 18 8.26 -7.57 4.44
N VAL A 19 8.98 -8.02 3.39
CA VAL A 19 8.92 -9.43 2.94
C VAL A 19 9.45 -10.37 4.03
N ALA A 20 10.61 -10.06 4.59
CA ALA A 20 11.26 -10.93 5.56
C ALA A 20 10.39 -11.12 6.80
N SER A 21 9.78 -10.06 7.32
CA SER A 21 8.88 -10.13 8.48
C SER A 21 7.66 -11.02 8.22
N VAL A 22 7.02 -10.89 7.04
CA VAL A 22 5.88 -11.73 6.69
C VAL A 22 6.30 -13.20 6.55
N VAL A 23 7.39 -13.48 5.84
CA VAL A 23 7.88 -14.85 5.64
C VAL A 23 8.31 -15.47 6.97
N MET A 24 9.08 -14.75 7.79
CA MET A 24 9.51 -15.23 9.10
C MET A 24 8.34 -15.44 10.06
N GLY A 25 7.30 -14.61 10.00
CA GLY A 25 6.08 -14.80 10.79
C GLY A 25 5.34 -16.09 10.46
N HIS A 26 5.43 -16.57 9.21
CA HIS A 26 4.85 -17.86 8.81
C HIS A 26 5.79 -19.04 9.12
N VAL A 27 7.11 -18.87 9.02
CA VAL A 27 8.09 -19.94 9.26
C VAL A 27 8.34 -20.17 10.76
N TRP A 28 8.35 -19.11 11.57
CA TRP A 28 8.55 -19.15 13.02
C TRP A 28 7.47 -18.34 13.77
N PRO A 29 6.20 -18.79 13.72
CA PRO A 29 5.07 -18.04 14.28
C PRO A 29 5.21 -17.75 15.78
N TYR A 30 5.86 -18.63 16.54
CA TYR A 30 6.08 -18.45 17.99
C TYR A 30 7.25 -17.52 18.33
N ARG A 31 8.08 -17.11 17.36
CA ARG A 31 9.23 -16.22 17.58
C ARG A 31 9.01 -14.83 17.01
N LEU A 32 8.31 -14.72 15.89
CA LEU A 32 7.97 -13.45 15.24
C LEU A 32 6.46 -13.35 15.08
N THR A 33 5.77 -13.21 16.21
CA THR A 33 4.31 -13.22 16.31
C THR A 33 3.65 -12.02 15.58
N GLY A 34 4.38 -10.92 15.40
CA GLY A 34 3.93 -9.72 14.70
C GLY A 34 4.40 -9.61 13.25
N GLY A 35 4.85 -10.71 12.63
CA GLY A 35 5.38 -10.69 11.26
C GLY A 35 4.44 -10.11 10.20
N TYR A 36 3.13 -10.16 10.45
CA TYR A 36 2.09 -9.58 9.58
C TYR A 36 2.21 -8.06 9.39
N VAL A 37 2.88 -7.35 10.32
CA VAL A 37 3.14 -5.91 10.24
C VAL A 37 3.90 -5.53 8.96
N GLY A 38 4.65 -6.47 8.37
CA GLY A 38 5.32 -6.24 7.09
C GLY A 38 4.35 -5.83 5.97
N VAL A 39 3.07 -6.25 6.03
CA VAL A 39 2.07 -5.86 5.04
C VAL A 39 1.75 -4.36 5.10
N ASP A 40 1.65 -3.77 6.29
CA ASP A 40 1.38 -2.34 6.49
C ASP A 40 2.55 -1.48 6.00
N VAL A 41 3.78 -1.95 6.24
CA VAL A 41 5.00 -1.35 5.68
C VAL A 41 4.90 -1.33 4.15
N PHE A 42 4.45 -2.43 3.54
CA PHE A 42 4.21 -2.51 2.10
C PHE A 42 3.17 -1.50 1.62
N PHE A 43 2.02 -1.39 2.30
CA PHE A 43 0.95 -0.47 1.89
C PHE A 43 1.39 0.99 1.91
N VAL A 44 2.15 1.41 2.93
CA VAL A 44 2.74 2.75 2.99
C VAL A 44 3.72 2.98 1.84
N ILE A 45 4.62 2.03 1.57
CA ILE A 45 5.55 2.14 0.43
C ILE A 45 4.79 2.21 -0.89
N SER A 46 3.74 1.41 -1.04
CA SER A 46 2.92 1.33 -2.24
C SER A 46 2.21 2.65 -2.51
N GLY A 47 1.62 3.28 -1.48
CA GLY A 47 1.05 4.62 -1.55
C GLY A 47 2.07 5.70 -1.90
N PHE A 48 3.26 5.63 -1.30
CA PHE A 48 4.36 6.55 -1.58
C PHE A 48 4.81 6.49 -3.04
N LEU A 49 5.18 5.30 -3.52
CA LEU A 49 5.77 5.14 -4.85
C LEU A 49 4.80 5.47 -5.97
N ILE A 50 3.55 5.04 -5.87
CA ILE A 50 2.57 5.30 -6.93
C ILE A 50 2.30 6.79 -7.05
N THR A 51 2.20 7.47 -5.91
CA THR A 51 1.98 8.91 -5.85
C THR A 51 3.18 9.64 -6.40
N SER A 52 4.40 9.26 -6.01
CA SER A 52 5.65 9.83 -6.53
C SER A 52 5.81 9.62 -8.04
N HIS A 53 5.42 8.46 -8.59
CA HIS A 53 5.48 8.20 -10.03
C HIS A 53 4.51 9.09 -10.82
N LEU A 54 3.24 9.17 -10.39
CA LEU A 54 2.23 10.01 -11.03
C LEU A 54 2.59 11.49 -10.94
N ALA A 55 3.08 11.91 -9.78
CA ALA A 55 3.65 13.22 -9.54
C ALA A 55 4.78 13.53 -10.55
N LYS A 56 5.77 12.64 -10.65
CA LYS A 56 6.91 12.83 -11.57
C LYS A 56 6.46 12.86 -13.03
N GLU A 57 5.53 12.00 -13.42
CA GLU A 57 4.98 12.00 -14.78
C GLU A 57 4.28 13.33 -15.11
N LEU A 58 3.51 13.87 -14.16
CA LEU A 58 2.90 15.18 -14.28
C LEU A 58 3.97 16.28 -14.39
N ASP A 59 5.09 16.19 -13.67
CA ASP A 59 6.18 17.19 -13.71
C ASP A 59 6.76 17.27 -15.11
N GLU A 60 7.16 16.11 -15.62
CA GLU A 60 7.87 15.95 -16.88
C GLU A 60 6.95 16.22 -18.07
N ARG A 61 5.74 15.63 -18.07
CA ARG A 61 4.85 15.60 -19.24
C ARG A 61 3.67 16.56 -19.17
N GLY A 62 3.37 17.13 -17.99
CA GLY A 62 2.22 18.02 -17.79
C GLY A 62 0.86 17.31 -17.81
N ARG A 63 0.84 15.97 -17.97
CA ARG A 63 -0.36 15.13 -17.97
C ARG A 63 -0.03 13.75 -17.42
N ILE A 64 -1.05 13.02 -16.99
CA ILE A 64 -0.94 11.62 -16.57
C ILE A 64 -1.51 10.75 -17.69
N ASP A 65 -0.70 9.83 -18.22
CA ASP A 65 -1.10 8.84 -19.22
C ASP A 65 -1.57 7.55 -18.53
N LEU A 66 -2.85 7.51 -18.16
CA LEU A 66 -3.46 6.38 -17.47
C LEU A 66 -3.36 5.06 -18.26
N PRO A 67 -3.68 5.01 -19.57
CA PRO A 67 -3.51 3.78 -20.35
C PRO A 67 -2.08 3.26 -20.32
N ALA A 68 -1.09 4.14 -20.53
CA ALA A 68 0.31 3.72 -20.49
C ALA A 68 0.72 3.26 -19.08
N PHE A 69 0.21 3.90 -18.03
CA PHE A 69 0.45 3.51 -16.64
C PHE A 69 -0.07 2.09 -16.35
N TYR A 70 -1.35 1.81 -16.64
CA TYR A 70 -1.92 0.48 -16.41
C TYR A 70 -1.28 -0.59 -17.31
N ALA A 71 -0.97 -0.26 -18.56
CA ALA A 71 -0.30 -1.19 -19.46
C ALA A 71 1.11 -1.59 -18.98
N ARG A 72 1.85 -0.68 -18.33
CA ARG A 72 3.15 -1.02 -17.71
C ARG A 72 2.96 -1.97 -16.54
N ARG A 73 1.93 -1.74 -15.72
CA ARG A 73 1.65 -2.54 -14.54
C ARG A 73 1.18 -3.95 -14.91
N VAL A 74 0.23 -4.06 -15.84
CA VAL A 74 -0.25 -5.34 -16.36
C VAL A 74 0.89 -6.19 -16.92
N ARG A 75 1.75 -5.62 -17.78
CA ARG A 75 2.90 -6.35 -18.34
C ARG A 75 3.93 -6.79 -17.31
N ARG A 76 4.02 -6.08 -16.18
CA ARG A 76 4.96 -6.40 -15.10
C ARG A 76 4.40 -7.44 -14.12
N LEU A 77 3.10 -7.40 -13.81
CA LEU A 77 2.49 -8.17 -12.73
C LEU A 77 1.76 -9.42 -13.21
N LEU A 78 0.84 -9.27 -14.18
CA LEU A 78 -0.10 -10.34 -14.55
C LEU A 78 0.59 -11.62 -15.03
N PRO A 79 1.65 -11.59 -15.87
CA PRO A 79 2.27 -12.82 -16.34
C PRO A 79 2.80 -13.70 -15.20
N ALA A 80 3.47 -13.10 -14.20
CA ALA A 80 4.02 -13.84 -13.08
C ALA A 80 2.90 -14.30 -12.12
N ALA A 81 1.95 -13.42 -11.80
CA ALA A 81 0.82 -13.74 -10.92
C ALA A 81 -0.03 -14.89 -11.47
N LEU A 82 -0.45 -14.81 -12.73
CA LEU A 82 -1.28 -15.82 -13.37
C LEU A 82 -0.53 -17.15 -13.56
N LEU A 83 0.78 -17.11 -13.86
CA LEU A 83 1.60 -18.31 -13.92
C LEU A 83 1.65 -19.02 -12.57
N VAL A 84 1.90 -18.29 -11.48
CA VAL A 84 1.94 -18.87 -10.13
C VAL A 84 0.57 -19.41 -9.72
N LEU A 85 -0.51 -18.68 -9.96
CA LEU A 85 -1.87 -19.16 -9.67
C LEU A 85 -2.22 -20.44 -10.45
N ALA A 86 -1.89 -20.48 -11.75
CA ALA A 86 -2.12 -21.67 -12.57
C ALA A 86 -1.28 -22.86 -12.10
N ALA A 87 0.02 -22.66 -11.84
CA ALA A 87 0.91 -23.71 -11.34
C ALA A 87 0.44 -24.22 -9.97
N SER A 88 0.08 -23.33 -9.05
CA SER A 88 -0.46 -23.70 -7.74
C SER A 88 -1.76 -24.49 -7.86
N MET A 89 -2.67 -24.11 -8.76
CA MET A 89 -3.92 -24.85 -8.97
C MET A 89 -3.67 -26.26 -9.57
N LEU A 90 -2.67 -26.40 -10.45
CA LEU A 90 -2.25 -27.71 -10.93
C LEU A 90 -1.70 -28.60 -9.80
N LEU A 91 -0.96 -28.02 -8.85
CA LEU A 91 -0.49 -28.75 -7.68
C LEU A 91 -1.63 -29.12 -6.72
N VAL A 92 -2.62 -28.24 -6.52
CA VAL A 92 -3.85 -28.56 -5.76
C VAL A 92 -4.54 -29.76 -6.40
N TRP A 93 -4.74 -29.75 -7.71
CA TRP A 93 -5.37 -30.85 -8.44
C TRP A 93 -4.58 -32.16 -8.33
N ALA A 94 -3.25 -32.11 -8.40
CA ALA A 94 -2.40 -33.29 -8.38
C ALA A 94 -2.19 -33.91 -6.99
N PHE A 95 -2.18 -33.10 -5.92
CA PHE A 95 -1.73 -33.53 -4.59
C PHE A 95 -2.77 -33.39 -3.47
N LEU A 96 -3.81 -32.56 -3.61
CA LEU A 96 -4.81 -32.34 -2.55
C LEU A 96 -6.11 -33.12 -2.82
N PRO A 97 -6.84 -33.52 -1.75
CA PRO A 97 -8.12 -34.20 -1.90
C PRO A 97 -9.16 -33.32 -2.60
N VAL A 98 -10.13 -33.95 -3.27
CA VAL A 98 -11.21 -33.27 -4.04
C VAL A 98 -11.99 -32.27 -3.18
N SER A 99 -12.12 -32.52 -1.87
CA SER A 99 -12.76 -31.61 -0.92
C SER A 99 -12.06 -30.25 -0.79
N ALA A 100 -10.77 -30.14 -1.15
CA ALA A 100 -10.03 -28.88 -1.13
C ALA A 100 -10.14 -28.09 -2.45
N TRP A 101 -10.62 -28.70 -3.54
CA TRP A 101 -10.54 -28.11 -4.87
C TRP A 101 -11.46 -26.90 -5.03
N GLU A 102 -12.71 -27.00 -4.57
CA GLU A 102 -13.69 -25.92 -4.73
C GLU A 102 -13.23 -24.63 -4.03
N ARG A 103 -12.82 -24.72 -2.76
CA ARG A 103 -12.33 -23.57 -2.00
C ARG A 103 -11.07 -22.96 -2.64
N ASN A 104 -10.09 -23.78 -3.03
CA ASN A 104 -8.89 -23.27 -3.69
C ASN A 104 -9.22 -22.65 -5.05
N ALA A 105 -10.16 -23.20 -5.82
CA ALA A 105 -10.59 -22.62 -7.09
C ALA A 105 -11.27 -21.26 -6.91
N GLN A 106 -12.11 -21.11 -5.88
CA GLN A 106 -12.75 -19.84 -5.53
C GLN A 106 -11.72 -18.77 -5.18
N GLU A 107 -10.79 -19.07 -4.25
CA GLU A 107 -9.73 -18.13 -3.84
C GLU A 107 -8.71 -17.85 -4.97
N VAL A 108 -8.36 -18.85 -5.80
CA VAL A 108 -7.53 -18.62 -7.01
C VAL A 108 -8.22 -17.68 -8.00
N THR A 109 -9.54 -17.83 -8.17
CA THR A 109 -10.33 -16.94 -9.03
C THR A 109 -10.41 -15.53 -8.44
N GLY A 110 -10.62 -15.41 -7.13
CA GLY A 110 -10.56 -14.14 -6.40
C GLY A 110 -9.22 -13.45 -6.59
N ALA A 111 -8.12 -14.17 -6.39
CA ALA A 111 -6.76 -13.67 -6.58
C ALA A 111 -6.50 -13.20 -8.01
N ALA A 112 -6.94 -13.95 -9.02
CA ALA A 112 -6.79 -13.58 -10.43
C ALA A 112 -7.56 -12.30 -10.81
N LEU A 113 -8.67 -12.02 -10.12
CA LEU A 113 -9.50 -10.84 -10.30
C LEU A 113 -9.17 -9.69 -9.33
N PHE A 114 -8.14 -9.85 -8.50
CA PHE A 114 -7.78 -8.92 -7.42
C PHE A 114 -8.92 -8.64 -6.43
N ALA A 115 -9.71 -9.68 -6.12
CA ALA A 115 -10.83 -9.66 -5.18
C ALA A 115 -10.65 -10.66 -4.02
N GLU A 116 -9.47 -11.27 -3.88
CA GLU A 116 -9.21 -12.32 -2.88
C GLU A 116 -9.53 -11.89 -1.45
N ASN A 117 -9.16 -10.66 -1.10
CA ASN A 117 -9.40 -10.12 0.23
C ASN A 117 -10.90 -10.03 0.56
N TRP A 118 -11.78 -9.86 -0.43
CA TRP A 118 -13.23 -9.87 -0.21
C TRP A 118 -13.78 -11.27 0.00
N ILE A 119 -13.24 -12.27 -0.70
CA ILE A 119 -13.57 -13.69 -0.48
C ILE A 119 -13.17 -14.08 0.94
N LEU A 120 -11.95 -13.73 1.37
CA LEU A 120 -11.49 -14.01 2.73
C LEU A 120 -12.31 -13.27 3.79
N ALA A 121 -12.65 -11.99 3.56
CA ALA A 121 -13.49 -11.23 4.49
C ALA A 121 -14.89 -11.85 4.64
N HIS A 122 -15.49 -12.33 3.54
CA HIS A 122 -16.78 -13.00 3.57
C HIS A 122 -16.70 -14.33 4.33
N ASN A 123 -15.73 -15.17 3.99
CA ASN A 123 -15.52 -16.48 4.62
C ASN A 123 -15.14 -16.37 6.11
N ALA A 124 -14.56 -15.25 6.53
CA ALA A 124 -14.24 -14.98 7.93
C ALA A 124 -15.48 -14.76 8.82
N VAL A 125 -16.63 -14.39 8.24
CA VAL A 125 -17.87 -14.15 9.01
C VAL A 125 -18.64 -15.46 9.27
N ASP A 126 -18.53 -16.45 8.38
CA ASP A 126 -19.31 -17.70 8.42
C ASP A 126 -18.66 -18.81 9.29
N TYR A 127 -17.90 -18.43 10.32
CA TYR A 127 -16.82 -19.21 10.97
C TYR A 127 -17.25 -20.47 11.76
N SER A 128 -17.55 -21.52 11.02
CA SER A 128 -17.28 -22.92 11.40
C SER A 128 -15.85 -23.36 11.02
N ALA A 129 -14.98 -22.42 10.63
CA ALA A 129 -13.74 -22.64 9.88
C ALA A 129 -12.44 -22.37 10.67
N SER A 130 -12.46 -22.39 12.01
CA SER A 130 -11.25 -22.20 12.83
C SER A 130 -10.19 -23.30 12.71
N GLN A 131 -10.44 -24.34 11.89
CA GLN A 131 -9.53 -25.48 11.68
C GLN A 131 -9.16 -25.72 10.20
N ALA A 132 -9.55 -24.84 9.28
CA ALA A 132 -9.28 -25.09 7.86
C ALA A 132 -7.91 -24.52 7.44
N ASN A 133 -7.06 -25.38 6.86
CA ASN A 133 -5.75 -25.00 6.33
C ASN A 133 -5.86 -23.84 5.33
N ALA A 134 -4.85 -22.96 5.33
CA ALA A 134 -4.73 -21.89 4.36
C ALA A 134 -4.71 -22.43 2.92
N THR A 135 -5.34 -21.71 1.99
CA THR A 135 -5.32 -22.09 0.57
C THR A 135 -4.01 -21.68 -0.09
N VAL A 136 -3.78 -22.18 -1.31
CA VAL A 136 -2.61 -21.77 -2.11
C VAL A 136 -2.68 -20.31 -2.58
N ALA A 137 -3.85 -19.67 -2.53
CA ALA A 137 -4.06 -18.31 -3.02
C ALA A 137 -4.24 -17.28 -1.90
N GLN A 138 -4.44 -17.70 -0.65
CA GLN A 138 -4.75 -16.79 0.47
C GLN A 138 -3.80 -15.59 0.56
N HIS A 139 -2.49 -15.79 0.35
CA HIS A 139 -1.48 -14.72 0.42
C HIS A 139 -1.63 -13.61 -0.66
N TYR A 140 -2.47 -13.79 -1.69
CA TYR A 140 -2.79 -12.78 -2.70
C TYR A 140 -3.76 -11.70 -2.20
N TRP A 141 -4.30 -11.82 -0.98
CA TRP A 141 -5.22 -10.83 -0.42
C TRP A 141 -4.59 -9.42 -0.37
N SER A 142 -3.33 -9.31 0.06
CA SER A 142 -2.66 -8.01 0.20
C SER A 142 -2.33 -7.41 -1.17
N LEU A 143 -1.97 -8.26 -2.13
CA LEU A 143 -1.81 -7.86 -3.54
C LEU A 143 -3.14 -7.37 -4.14
N SER A 144 -4.26 -8.02 -3.82
CA SER A 144 -5.59 -7.61 -4.26
C SER A 144 -5.95 -6.21 -3.75
N VAL A 145 -5.72 -5.95 -2.46
CA VAL A 145 -5.90 -4.62 -1.85
C VAL A 145 -5.00 -3.58 -2.53
N GLU A 146 -3.72 -3.91 -2.77
CA GLU A 146 -2.77 -3.03 -3.47
C GLU A 146 -3.25 -2.69 -4.89
N GLU A 147 -3.70 -3.67 -5.68
CA GLU A 147 -4.19 -3.42 -7.05
C GLU A 147 -5.50 -2.64 -7.07
N GLN A 148 -6.40 -2.84 -6.11
CA GLN A 148 -7.60 -2.01 -5.95
C GLN A 148 -7.23 -0.54 -5.70
N PHE A 149 -6.28 -0.27 -4.80
CA PHE A 149 -5.76 1.07 -4.59
C PHE A 149 -5.11 1.64 -5.85
N TYR A 150 -4.36 0.82 -6.59
CA TYR A 150 -3.71 1.23 -7.82
C TYR A 150 -4.62 1.40 -9.02
N LEU A 151 -5.81 0.81 -8.99
CA LEU A 151 -6.87 1.16 -9.92
C LEU A 151 -7.45 2.53 -9.56
N LEU A 152 -7.85 2.74 -8.30
CA LEU A 152 -8.62 3.92 -7.90
C LEU A 152 -7.77 5.20 -7.79
N TRP A 153 -6.57 5.11 -7.23
CA TRP A 153 -5.76 6.28 -6.90
C TRP A 153 -5.24 7.07 -8.11
N PRO A 154 -4.70 6.43 -9.18
CA PRO A 154 -4.31 7.16 -10.39
C PRO A 154 -5.51 7.82 -11.08
N LEU A 155 -6.67 7.15 -11.12
CA LEU A 155 -7.92 7.72 -11.65
C LEU A 155 -8.33 8.96 -10.85
N PHE A 156 -8.24 8.88 -9.53
CA PHE A 156 -8.53 10.00 -8.64
C PHE A 156 -7.61 11.20 -8.91
N ILE A 157 -6.29 11.00 -8.95
CA ILE A 157 -5.32 12.08 -9.22
C ILE A 157 -5.53 12.64 -10.63
N TRP A 158 -5.75 11.80 -11.64
CA TRP A 158 -6.06 12.24 -12.99
C TRP A 158 -7.33 13.12 -13.01
N GLY A 159 -8.38 12.73 -12.26
CA GLY A 159 -9.60 13.52 -12.09
C GLY A 159 -9.34 14.88 -11.43
N LEU A 160 -8.49 14.94 -10.39
CA LEU A 160 -8.08 16.20 -9.76
C LEU A 160 -7.35 17.12 -10.75
N VAL A 161 -6.43 16.57 -11.55
CA VAL A 161 -5.68 17.32 -12.57
C VAL A 161 -6.61 17.82 -13.67
N ALA A 162 -7.48 16.95 -14.20
CA ALA A 162 -8.45 17.30 -15.23
C ALA A 162 -9.46 18.35 -14.75
N GLY A 163 -9.98 18.19 -13.53
CA GLY A 163 -10.90 19.15 -12.90
C GLY A 163 -10.26 20.52 -12.67
N ALA A 164 -9.01 20.55 -12.17
CA ALA A 164 -8.26 21.80 -12.01
C ALA A 164 -8.03 22.51 -13.35
N ALA A 165 -7.71 21.76 -14.41
CA ALA A 165 -7.55 22.30 -15.76
C ALA A 165 -8.88 22.83 -16.34
N PHE A 166 -9.99 22.11 -16.14
CA PHE A 166 -11.32 22.50 -16.61
C PHE A 166 -11.84 23.78 -15.92
N LEU A 167 -11.76 23.85 -14.59
CA LEU A 167 -12.17 25.03 -13.82
C LEU A 167 -11.35 26.26 -14.21
N HIS A 168 -10.08 26.06 -14.53
CA HIS A 168 -9.22 27.13 -15.00
C HIS A 168 -9.67 27.67 -16.38
N LYS A 169 -9.94 26.79 -17.35
CA LYS A 169 -10.46 27.17 -18.67
C LYS A 169 -11.77 27.95 -18.57
N ARG A 170 -12.67 27.56 -17.66
CA ARG A 170 -13.95 28.25 -17.44
C ARG A 170 -13.82 29.65 -16.85
N ARG A 171 -12.77 29.92 -16.06
CA ARG A 171 -12.53 31.24 -15.45
C ARG A 171 -11.86 32.26 -16.39
N GLY A 172 -11.83 31.99 -17.70
CA GLY A 172 -11.26 32.92 -18.69
C GLY A 172 -9.74 33.09 -18.59
N GLY A 173 -9.05 32.16 -17.92
CA GLY A 173 -7.60 32.24 -17.76
C GLY A 173 -6.88 31.99 -19.08
N MET A 174 -6.08 32.98 -19.52
CA MET A 174 -5.04 32.78 -20.52
C MET A 174 -4.02 31.76 -19.99
N LEU A 175 -3.51 30.85 -20.85
CA LEU A 175 -2.59 29.74 -20.53
C LEU A 175 -1.78 30.00 -19.26
N ARG A 176 -2.23 29.48 -18.11
CA ARG A 176 -1.52 29.76 -16.86
C ARG A 176 -0.17 29.04 -16.81
N PRO A 177 0.83 29.64 -16.15
CA PRO A 177 2.11 28.99 -15.93
C PRO A 177 1.86 27.66 -15.23
N ARG A 178 2.66 26.63 -15.59
CA ARG A 178 2.65 25.31 -14.95
C ARG A 178 2.34 25.46 -13.46
N SER A 179 3.06 26.29 -12.70
CA SER A 179 2.93 26.49 -11.24
C SER A 179 1.52 26.58 -10.61
N GLU A 180 0.47 27.07 -11.28
CA GLU A 180 -0.85 27.19 -10.65
C GLU A 180 -1.70 25.91 -10.66
N THR A 181 -1.68 25.14 -11.75
CA THR A 181 -2.30 23.80 -11.78
C THR A 181 -1.68 22.90 -10.71
N TRP A 182 -0.39 23.13 -10.41
CA TRP A 182 0.38 22.38 -9.42
C TRP A 182 -0.07 22.62 -7.99
N ILE A 183 -0.32 23.88 -7.62
CA ILE A 183 -0.75 24.23 -6.26
C ILE A 183 -2.11 23.60 -5.97
N ASN A 184 -3.03 23.64 -6.95
CA ASN A 184 -4.36 23.05 -6.79
C ASN A 184 -4.31 21.51 -6.75
N THR A 185 -3.49 20.87 -7.58
CA THR A 185 -3.31 19.41 -7.53
C THR A 185 -2.69 18.96 -6.20
N ASN A 186 -1.66 19.65 -5.69
CA ASN A 186 -1.07 19.33 -4.38
C ASN A 186 -2.06 19.53 -3.23
N ARG A 187 -2.85 20.62 -3.25
CA ARG A 187 -3.91 20.84 -2.24
C ARG A 187 -4.96 19.74 -2.28
N GLY A 188 -5.41 19.35 -3.47
CA GLY A 188 -6.33 18.22 -3.65
C GLY A 188 -5.74 16.90 -3.13
N LEU A 189 -4.45 16.67 -3.37
CA LEU A 189 -3.73 15.49 -2.88
C LEU A 189 -3.64 15.45 -1.35
N TYR A 190 -3.29 16.57 -0.71
CA TYR A 190 -3.26 16.68 0.75
C TYR A 190 -4.65 16.48 1.36
N ALA A 191 -5.68 17.12 0.78
CA ALA A 191 -7.05 16.98 1.24
C ALA A 191 -7.53 15.54 1.10
N ALA A 192 -7.25 14.87 -0.02
CA ALA A 192 -7.65 13.49 -0.25
C ALA A 192 -6.94 12.50 0.66
N ALA A 193 -5.62 12.63 0.83
CA ALA A 193 -4.86 11.77 1.73
C ALA A 193 -5.27 12.01 3.19
N GLY A 194 -5.42 13.26 3.61
CA GLY A 194 -5.88 13.61 4.95
C GLY A 194 -7.30 13.10 5.23
N LEU A 195 -8.23 13.30 4.31
CA LEU A 195 -9.61 12.80 4.43
C LEU A 195 -9.65 11.27 4.42
N GLY A 196 -8.86 10.63 3.56
CA GLY A 196 -8.70 9.18 3.53
C GLY A 196 -8.29 8.64 4.89
N ILE A 197 -7.26 9.23 5.51
CA ILE A 197 -6.83 8.85 6.87
C ILE A 197 -7.93 9.09 7.90
N LEU A 198 -8.52 10.29 7.92
CA LEU A 198 -9.54 10.67 8.92
C LEU A 198 -10.81 9.82 8.85
N ILE A 199 -11.17 9.32 7.67
CA ILE A 199 -12.35 8.46 7.50
C ILE A 199 -11.99 7.00 7.74
N THR A 200 -10.92 6.51 7.10
CA THR A 200 -10.69 5.06 6.99
C THR A 200 -9.96 4.46 8.19
N LEU A 201 -9.19 5.24 8.96
CA LEU A 201 -8.59 4.75 10.20
C LEU A 201 -9.66 4.49 11.30
N PRO A 202 -10.59 5.43 11.61
CA PRO A 202 -11.68 5.12 12.55
C PRO A 202 -12.58 3.99 12.06
N LEU A 203 -12.83 3.90 10.75
CA LEU A 203 -13.58 2.78 10.16
C LEU A 203 -12.85 1.44 10.38
N SER A 204 -11.52 1.43 10.23
CA SER A 204 -10.70 0.26 10.52
C SER A 204 -10.86 -0.18 11.97
N GLN A 205 -10.81 0.76 12.92
CA GLN A 205 -10.99 0.46 14.34
C GLN A 205 -12.39 -0.09 14.61
N PHE A 206 -13.42 0.56 14.06
CA PHE A 206 -14.80 0.11 14.21
C PHE A 206 -15.01 -1.34 13.73
N TRP A 207 -14.38 -1.74 12.62
CA TRP A 207 -14.46 -3.11 12.14
C TRP A 207 -13.64 -4.10 12.96
N VAL A 208 -12.49 -3.71 13.49
CA VAL A 208 -11.73 -4.56 14.42
C VAL A 208 -12.57 -4.88 15.64
N GLU A 209 -13.33 -3.91 16.17
CA GLU A 209 -14.20 -4.11 17.33
C GLU A 209 -15.47 -4.93 17.02
N SER A 210 -16.04 -4.79 15.82
CA SER A 210 -17.31 -5.45 15.46
C SER A 210 -17.16 -6.80 14.76
N THR A 211 -16.12 -6.97 13.93
CA THR A 211 -15.87 -8.18 13.11
C THR A 211 -14.36 -8.42 12.90
N PRO A 212 -13.59 -8.74 13.97
CA PRO A 212 -12.11 -8.74 13.93
C PRO A 212 -11.49 -9.54 12.77
N GLN A 213 -12.01 -10.75 12.50
CA GLN A 213 -11.46 -11.63 11.46
C GLN A 213 -11.66 -11.08 10.05
N ALA A 214 -12.82 -10.46 9.77
CA ALA A 214 -13.08 -9.84 8.48
C ALA A 214 -12.35 -8.51 8.33
N ALA A 215 -12.27 -7.73 9.41
CA ALA A 215 -11.65 -6.40 9.44
C ALA A 215 -10.22 -6.39 8.87
N TYR A 216 -9.46 -7.46 9.12
CA TYR A 216 -8.11 -7.64 8.62
C TYR A 216 -8.01 -7.59 7.07
N PHE A 217 -9.02 -8.08 6.37
CA PHE A 217 -9.03 -8.20 4.90
C PHE A 217 -9.79 -7.07 4.18
N LEU A 218 -10.58 -6.27 4.90
CA LEU A 218 -11.45 -5.26 4.29
C LEU A 218 -10.63 -4.06 3.75
N THR A 219 -10.60 -3.91 2.42
CA THR A 219 -9.90 -2.81 1.73
C THR A 219 -10.18 -1.44 2.34
N PRO A 220 -11.45 -1.05 2.64
CA PRO A 220 -11.72 0.30 3.14
C PRO A 220 -11.04 0.59 4.47
N GLY A 221 -10.83 -0.41 5.35
CA GLY A 221 -10.11 -0.23 6.61
C GLY A 221 -8.59 -0.11 6.44
N ARG A 222 -8.05 -0.48 5.28
CA ARG A 222 -6.61 -0.45 4.98
C ARG A 222 -6.17 0.77 4.18
N LEU A 223 -7.12 1.51 3.59
CA LEU A 223 -6.84 2.63 2.68
C LEU A 223 -6.02 3.77 3.32
N TRP A 224 -6.15 4.00 4.63
CA TRP A 224 -5.40 5.05 5.31
C TRP A 224 -3.88 4.82 5.27
N GLU A 225 -3.43 3.56 5.23
CA GLU A 225 -2.00 3.21 5.17
C GLU A 225 -1.37 3.68 3.85
N PHE A 226 -2.07 3.41 2.74
CA PHE A 226 -1.70 3.93 1.42
C PHE A 226 -1.79 5.46 1.38
N ALA A 227 -2.80 6.05 2.02
CA ALA A 227 -2.98 7.48 2.09
C ALA A 227 -1.84 8.18 2.86
N VAL A 228 -1.32 7.57 3.94
CA VAL A 228 -0.11 8.04 4.64
C VAL A 228 1.09 8.03 3.70
N GLY A 229 1.30 6.94 2.94
CA GLY A 229 2.34 6.89 1.91
C GLY A 229 2.21 8.00 0.87
N ALA A 230 1.00 8.22 0.38
CA ALA A 230 0.70 9.27 -0.59
C ALA A 230 0.96 10.69 -0.02
N LEU A 231 0.62 10.92 1.25
CA LEU A 231 0.91 12.15 1.96
C LEU A 231 2.42 12.39 2.06
N VAL A 232 3.19 11.37 2.44
CA VAL A 232 4.66 11.43 2.48
C VAL A 232 5.24 11.79 1.12
N ALA A 233 4.73 11.19 0.03
CA ALA A 233 5.16 11.53 -1.32
C ALA A 233 4.87 12.99 -1.69
N ALA A 234 3.70 13.50 -1.30
CA ALA A 234 3.33 14.90 -1.51
C ALA A 234 4.25 15.87 -0.75
N LEU A 235 4.54 15.55 0.52
CA LEU A 235 5.42 16.34 1.39
C LEU A 235 6.87 16.35 0.90
N ALA A 236 7.43 15.18 0.59
CA ALA A 236 8.81 15.06 0.08
C ALA A 236 8.98 15.85 -1.23
N ARG A 237 7.99 15.78 -2.11
CA ARG A 237 7.94 16.53 -3.36
C ARG A 237 7.83 18.04 -3.14
N ALA A 238 7.08 18.50 -2.14
CA ALA A 238 7.00 19.92 -1.80
C ALA A 238 8.33 20.43 -1.23
N ALA A 239 8.93 19.68 -0.30
CA ALA A 239 10.22 20.01 0.33
C ALA A 239 11.36 20.13 -0.70
N ALA A 240 11.40 19.26 -1.71
CA ALA A 240 12.39 19.30 -2.79
C ALA A 240 12.35 20.62 -3.61
N ARG A 241 11.24 21.37 -3.56
CA ARG A 241 11.04 22.59 -4.38
C ARG A 241 11.20 23.89 -3.61
N THR A 242 10.83 23.94 -2.33
CA THR A 242 10.77 25.20 -1.54
C THR A 242 12.03 25.51 -0.74
N ARG A 243 13.08 24.68 -0.89
CA ARG A 243 14.34 24.54 -0.12
C ARG A 243 14.29 23.24 0.69
N PRO A 244 15.27 22.33 0.54
CA PRO A 244 15.32 21.12 1.34
C PRO A 244 15.42 21.52 2.81
N VAL A 245 14.46 21.08 3.61
CA VAL A 245 14.53 21.19 5.07
C VAL A 245 15.69 20.30 5.50
N ARG A 246 16.93 20.78 5.53
CA ARG A 246 18.07 19.95 5.93
C ARG A 246 17.93 19.61 7.42
N VAL A 247 17.32 18.47 7.70
CA VAL A 247 17.36 17.86 9.02
C VAL A 247 18.83 17.49 9.27
N GLY A 248 19.39 17.91 10.40
CA GLY A 248 20.79 17.60 10.71
C GLY A 248 21.01 16.08 10.69
N ALA A 249 22.16 15.64 10.15
CA ALA A 249 22.51 14.21 10.08
C ALA A 249 22.31 13.44 11.40
N PRO A 250 22.58 14.01 12.59
CA PRO A 250 22.31 13.33 13.86
C PRO A 250 20.82 13.06 14.09
N LEU A 251 19.95 14.02 13.76
CA LEU A 251 18.50 13.88 13.93
C LEU A 251 17.92 12.89 12.90
N GLN A 252 18.42 12.91 11.66
CA GLN A 252 18.05 11.90 10.65
C GLN A 252 18.43 10.48 11.09
N GLY A 253 19.64 10.33 11.63
CA GLY A 253 20.11 9.05 12.19
C GLY A 253 19.26 8.59 13.37
N ALA A 254 18.91 9.50 14.29
CA ALA A 254 18.06 9.19 15.43
C ALA A 254 16.63 8.79 15.01
N VAL A 255 16.01 9.52 14.07
CA VAL A 255 14.68 9.19 13.53
C VAL A 255 14.72 7.84 12.82
N SER A 256 15.78 7.56 12.05
CA SER A 256 15.92 6.29 11.35
C SER A 256 16.10 5.12 12.32
N LEU A 257 16.94 5.29 13.33
CA LEU A 257 17.14 4.27 14.37
C LEU A 257 15.85 4.02 15.16
N ALA A 258 15.12 5.08 15.51
CA ALA A 258 13.84 4.96 16.19
C ALA A 258 12.79 4.26 15.32
N GLY A 259 12.68 4.61 14.03
CA GLY A 259 11.75 3.95 13.10
C GLY A 259 12.04 2.47 12.95
N TRP A 260 13.31 2.08 12.73
CA TRP A 260 13.71 0.68 12.69
C TRP A 260 13.48 -0.05 14.02
N GLY A 261 13.75 0.62 15.14
CA GLY A 261 13.48 0.10 16.48
C GLY A 261 12.00 -0.18 16.71
N VAL A 262 11.12 0.73 16.30
CA VAL A 262 9.66 0.53 16.37
C VAL A 262 9.23 -0.64 15.50
N LEU A 263 9.66 -0.70 14.24
CA LEU A 263 9.31 -1.80 13.32
C LEU A 263 9.77 -3.17 13.86
N ALA A 264 10.99 -3.24 14.41
CA ALA A 264 11.48 -4.44 15.07
C ALA A 264 10.62 -4.78 16.30
N ALA A 265 10.38 -3.80 17.18
CA ALA A 265 9.61 -4.02 18.41
C ALA A 265 8.20 -4.55 18.12
N VAL A 266 7.44 -3.92 17.23
CA VAL A 266 6.09 -4.40 16.90
C VAL A 266 6.11 -5.78 16.23
N SER A 267 7.16 -6.13 15.48
CA SER A 267 7.28 -7.46 14.85
C SER A 267 7.46 -8.59 15.88
N PHE A 268 8.05 -8.30 17.04
CA PHE A 268 8.26 -9.27 18.13
C PHE A 268 7.22 -9.17 19.26
N LEU A 269 6.62 -8.00 19.47
CA LEU A 269 5.70 -7.75 20.58
C LEU A 269 4.23 -7.89 20.20
N TYR A 270 3.86 -7.64 18.94
CA TYR A 270 2.48 -7.87 18.50
C TYR A 270 2.23 -9.36 18.33
N SER A 271 0.97 -9.76 18.46
CA SER A 271 0.52 -11.15 18.38
C SER A 271 -0.88 -11.24 17.78
N GLU A 272 -1.46 -12.44 17.74
CA GLU A 272 -2.86 -12.67 17.37
C GLU A 272 -3.85 -12.05 18.36
N GLU A 273 -3.41 -11.70 19.58
CA GLU A 273 -4.23 -11.01 20.59
C GLU A 273 -4.23 -9.49 20.41
N THR A 274 -3.39 -8.96 19.51
CA THR A 274 -3.36 -7.52 19.23
C THR A 274 -4.56 -7.15 18.35
N ASP A 275 -5.34 -6.17 18.80
CA ASP A 275 -6.45 -5.59 18.03
C ASP A 275 -5.93 -4.93 16.75
N PHE A 276 -5.83 -5.71 15.69
CA PHE A 276 -5.15 -5.37 14.45
C PHE A 276 -6.09 -5.48 13.24
N PRO A 277 -6.04 -4.55 12.27
CA PRO A 277 -5.09 -3.46 12.16
C PRO A 277 -5.38 -2.23 13.02
N GLY A 278 -6.61 -1.69 12.95
CA GLY A 278 -7.12 -0.66 13.85
C GLY A 278 -6.11 0.45 14.21
N TYR A 279 -6.12 0.87 15.47
CA TYR A 279 -5.14 1.83 15.99
C TYR A 279 -3.75 1.22 16.22
N ALA A 280 -3.64 -0.10 16.40
CA ALA A 280 -2.34 -0.76 16.57
C ALA A 280 -1.43 -0.55 15.34
N ALA A 281 -2.00 -0.57 14.13
CA ALA A 281 -1.27 -0.35 12.88
C ALA A 281 -0.70 1.08 12.74
N VAL A 282 -1.11 2.05 13.56
CA VAL A 282 -0.56 3.42 13.55
C VAL A 282 0.94 3.41 13.82
N LEU A 283 1.42 2.56 14.73
CA LEU A 283 2.85 2.49 15.07
C LEU A 283 3.73 2.07 13.88
N PRO A 284 3.50 0.92 13.22
CA PRO A 284 4.32 0.55 12.06
C PRO A 284 4.14 1.49 10.86
N VAL A 285 2.95 2.05 10.66
CA VAL A 285 2.69 2.99 9.56
C VAL A 285 3.44 4.30 9.78
N ALA A 286 3.38 4.87 10.98
CA ALA A 286 4.12 6.07 11.33
C ALA A 286 5.64 5.84 11.27
N ALA A 287 6.13 4.71 11.78
CA ALA A 287 7.55 4.34 11.70
C ALA A 287 8.03 4.26 10.24
N THR A 288 7.25 3.61 9.36
CA THR A 288 7.54 3.54 7.93
C THR A 288 7.53 4.91 7.28
N ALA A 289 6.53 5.74 7.56
CA ALA A 289 6.43 7.10 7.03
C ALA A 289 7.64 7.96 7.44
N LEU A 290 8.05 7.89 8.70
CA LEU A 290 9.22 8.60 9.22
C LEU A 290 10.53 8.12 8.57
N LEU A 291 10.69 6.81 8.36
CA LEU A 291 11.85 6.25 7.66
C LEU A 291 11.93 6.75 6.20
N ILE A 292 10.80 6.76 5.49
CA ILE A 292 10.73 7.27 4.12
C ILE A 292 11.04 8.78 4.07
N LEU A 293 10.53 9.56 5.04
CA LEU A 293 10.79 11.00 5.13
C LEU A 293 12.27 11.28 5.44
N ALA A 294 12.85 10.58 6.42
CA ALA A 294 14.25 10.73 6.80
C ALA A 294 15.21 10.41 5.64
N GLY A 295 14.89 9.43 4.79
CA GLY A 295 15.66 9.11 3.58
C GLY A 295 15.40 10.03 2.39
N SER A 296 14.36 10.89 2.44
CA SER A 296 13.98 11.79 1.34
C SER A 296 14.48 13.23 1.46
N VAL A 297 15.12 13.56 2.59
CA VAL A 297 15.43 14.93 3.01
C VAL A 297 16.92 15.16 3.17
#